data_AF-K1TK07-F1
#
_entry.id   AF-K1TK07-F1
#
_cell.length_a   1.000
_cell.length_b   1.000
_cell.length_c   1.000
_cell.angle_alpha   90.00
_cell.angle_beta   90.00
_cell.angle_gamma   90.00
#
_symmetry.space_group_name_H-M   'P 1'
#
loop_
_entity.id
_entity.type
_entity.pdbx_description
1 polymer ?
#
loop_
_entity_poly.entity_id
_entity_poly.type
_entity_poly.pdbx_seq_one_letter_code
_entity_poly.pdbx_strand_id
1 'polypeptide(L)'
;AKKGIEHLQIAADQNNEYAQFRLGILYLQGRIVTRNLRIAEKYLTQSAENGNEYAADVLKQLKENRFKLKGKPYVMRSLKVSIGNLKSILKNEKEKALNMKIYRENEWNAEMKAKKERESEVL
;
A
#
# COMPACT_ATOMS: atom_id res chain seq x y z
N ALA A 1 -19.65 10.54 8.51
CA ALA A 1 -18.26 10.05 8.63
C ALA A 1 -17.38 10.98 9.47
N LYS A 2 -17.24 12.26 9.11
CA LYS A 2 -16.33 13.21 9.78
C LYS A 2 -16.55 13.36 11.30
N LYS A 3 -17.80 13.61 11.74
CA LYS A 3 -18.17 13.67 13.16
C LYS A 3 -17.83 12.39 13.94
N GLY A 4 -17.97 11.22 13.32
CA GLY A 4 -17.64 9.94 13.95
C GLY A 4 -16.14 9.76 14.20
N ILE A 5 -15.29 10.27 13.30
CA ILE A 5 -13.84 10.26 13.48
C ILE A 5 -13.43 11.27 14.55
N GLU A 6 -14.06 12.45 14.59
CA GLU A 6 -13.82 13.45 15.64
C GLU A 6 -14.13 12.88 17.03
N HIS A 7 -15.27 12.20 17.21
CA HIS A 7 -15.58 11.54 18.48
C HIS A 7 -14.60 10.41 18.83
N LEU A 8 -14.16 9.64 17.83
CA LEU A 8 -13.11 8.63 18.04
C LEU A 8 -11.78 9.28 18.47
N GLN A 9 -11.44 10.45 17.92
CA GLN A 9 -10.23 11.16 18.29
C GLN A 9 -10.29 11.62 19.74
N ILE A 10 -11.40 12.26 20.13
CA ILE A 10 -11.61 12.71 21.52
C ILE A 10 -11.52 11.53 22.49
N ALA A 11 -12.17 10.40 22.18
CA ALA A 11 -12.10 9.21 23.02
C ALA A 11 -10.69 8.61 23.08
N ALA A 12 -9.97 8.59 21.95
CA ALA A 12 -8.60 8.10 21.90
C ALA A 12 -7.63 8.98 22.70
N ASP A 13 -7.86 10.29 22.70
CA ASP A 13 -7.09 11.27 23.48
C ASP A 13 -7.38 11.11 24.99
N GLN A 14 -8.51 10.52 25.36
CA GLN A 14 -8.86 10.12 26.73
C GLN A 14 -8.34 8.71 27.09
N ASN A 15 -7.35 8.19 26.37
CA ASN A 15 -6.78 6.84 26.56
C ASN A 15 -7.78 5.69 26.40
N ASN A 16 -8.88 5.88 25.69
CA ASN A 16 -9.76 4.78 25.34
C ASN A 16 -9.07 3.87 24.31
N GLU A 17 -8.72 2.67 24.75
CA GLU A 17 -7.99 1.66 24.01
C GLU A 17 -8.78 1.18 22.78
N TYR A 18 -10.11 1.11 22.88
CA TYR A 18 -10.97 0.74 21.74
C TYR A 18 -11.01 1.84 20.67
N ALA A 19 -11.06 3.11 21.06
CA ALA A 19 -11.04 4.23 20.14
C ALA A 19 -9.70 4.34 19.41
N GLN A 20 -8.59 4.20 20.15
CA GLN A 20 -7.24 4.11 19.59
C GLN A 20 -7.13 2.95 18.59
N PHE A 21 -7.59 1.75 18.97
CA PHE A 21 -7.63 0.60 18.06
C PHE A 21 -8.40 0.91 16.77
N ARG A 22 -9.59 1.50 16.89
CA ARG A 22 -10.43 1.84 15.74
C ARG A 22 -9.79 2.87 14.82
N LEU A 23 -9.19 3.93 15.35
CA LEU A 23 -8.43 4.89 14.55
C LEU A 23 -7.27 4.22 13.83
N GLY A 24 -6.52 3.36 14.53
CA GLY A 24 -5.45 2.55 13.95
C GLY A 24 -5.91 1.76 12.72
N ILE A 25 -7.01 1.01 12.86
CA ILE A 25 -7.60 0.23 11.76
C ILE A 25 -8.09 1.14 10.61
N LEU A 26 -8.69 2.29 10.90
CA LEU A 26 -9.16 3.23 9.87
C LEU A 26 -8.00 3.75 9.02
N TYR A 27 -6.88 4.14 9.64
CA TYR A 27 -5.68 4.58 8.96
C TYR A 27 -4.96 3.45 8.21
N LEU A 28 -5.04 2.19 8.68
CA LEU A 28 -4.54 1.03 7.91
C LEU A 28 -5.39 0.76 6.66
N GLN A 29 -6.70 0.87 6.79
CA GLN A 29 -7.66 0.54 5.73
C GLN A 29 -7.69 1.60 4.62
N GLY A 30 -7.59 2.88 4.99
CA GLY A 30 -7.63 3.97 4.02
C GLY A 30 -8.99 4.20 3.35
N ARG A 31 -10.08 3.67 3.93
CA ARG A 31 -11.43 3.71 3.31
C ARG A 31 -12.17 5.01 3.55
N ILE A 32 -12.00 5.58 4.74
CA ILE A 32 -12.72 6.78 5.21
C ILE A 32 -11.74 7.94 5.42
N VAL A 33 -10.49 7.60 5.76
CA VAL A 33 -9.35 8.53 5.87
C VAL A 33 -8.27 8.10 4.89
N THR A 34 -7.37 9.00 4.52
CA THR A 34 -6.20 8.64 3.72
C THR A 34 -5.35 7.60 4.46
N ARG A 35 -4.99 6.51 3.79
CA ARG A 35 -4.17 5.45 4.38
C ARG A 35 -2.84 6.03 4.87
N ASN A 36 -2.47 5.75 6.12
CA ASN A 36 -1.19 6.16 6.69
C ASN A 36 -0.71 5.13 7.70
N LEU A 37 0.33 4.37 7.33
CA LEU A 37 0.87 3.29 8.15
C LEU A 37 1.49 3.80 9.46
N ARG A 38 2.20 4.92 9.41
CA ARG A 38 2.84 5.51 10.59
C ARG A 38 1.83 5.94 11.65
N ILE A 39 0.75 6.60 11.20
CA ILE A 39 -0.34 7.04 12.10
C ILE A 39 -1.09 5.82 12.65
N ALA A 40 -1.34 4.82 11.79
CA ALA A 40 -1.97 3.58 12.21
C ALA A 40 -1.17 2.86 13.31
N GLU A 41 0.12 2.66 13.09
CA GLU A 41 1.02 2.02 14.07
C GLU A 41 1.04 2.80 15.38
N LYS A 42 1.10 4.13 15.33
CA LYS A 42 1.05 4.96 16.55
C LYS A 42 -0.20 4.66 17.40
N TYR A 43 -1.40 4.72 16.81
CA TYR A 43 -2.63 4.46 17.56
C TYR A 43 -2.76 3.00 18.01
N LEU A 44 -2.29 2.05 17.20
CA LEU A 44 -2.29 0.63 17.58
C LEU A 44 -1.33 0.35 18.74
N THR A 45 -0.16 1.00 18.76
CA THR A 45 0.80 0.88 19.87
C THR A 45 0.21 1.44 21.15
N GLN A 46 -0.37 2.65 21.11
CA GLN A 46 -1.05 3.23 22.28
C GLN A 46 -2.18 2.34 22.80
N SER A 47 -2.97 1.78 21.88
CA SER A 47 -4.06 0.86 22.22
C SER A 47 -3.53 -0.41 22.90
N ALA A 48 -2.44 -0.99 22.39
CA ALA A 48 -1.82 -2.17 22.96
C ALA A 48 -1.19 -1.89 24.34
N GLU A 49 -0.55 -0.73 24.51
CA GLU A 49 0.00 -0.27 25.79
C GLU A 49 -1.11 -0.09 26.84
N ASN A 50 -2.31 0.31 26.41
CA ASN A 50 -3.51 0.40 27.26
C ASN A 50 -4.25 -0.95 27.43
N GLY A 51 -3.63 -2.08 27.07
CA GLY A 51 -4.16 -3.43 27.32
C GLY A 51 -5.03 -4.02 26.21
N ASN A 52 -5.12 -3.39 25.04
CA ASN A 52 -5.88 -3.95 23.92
C ASN A 52 -5.10 -5.05 23.20
N GLU A 53 -5.43 -6.31 23.51
CA GLU A 53 -4.78 -7.48 22.91
C GLU A 53 -4.98 -7.58 21.38
N TYR A 54 -6.11 -7.08 20.85
CA TYR A 54 -6.35 -7.06 19.41
C TYR A 54 -5.38 -6.11 18.70
N ALA A 55 -5.05 -4.97 19.31
CA ALA A 55 -4.08 -4.04 18.76
C ALA A 55 -2.67 -4.65 18.74
N ALA A 56 -2.30 -5.36 19.82
CA ALA A 56 -1.03 -6.09 19.90
C ALA A 56 -0.91 -7.18 18.82
N ASP A 57 -1.97 -7.97 18.60
CA ASP A 57 -1.99 -8.99 17.55
C ASP A 57 -1.89 -8.37 16.15
N VAL A 58 -2.58 -7.26 15.90
CA VAL A 58 -2.47 -6.53 14.62
C VAL A 58 -1.05 -6.01 14.39
N LEU A 59 -0.39 -5.43 15.40
CA LEU A 59 0.99 -4.97 15.30
C LEU A 59 1.96 -6.12 15.01
N LYS A 60 1.76 -7.27 15.64
CA LYS A 60 2.53 -8.49 15.36
C LYS A 60 2.37 -8.91 13.90
N GLN A 61 1.13 -8.99 13.42
CA GLN A 61 0.84 -9.33 12.03
C GLN A 61 1.43 -8.32 11.04
N LEU A 62 1.48 -7.03 11.37
CA LEU A 62 2.12 -6.01 10.53
C LEU A 62 3.63 -6.24 10.44
N LYS A 63 4.30 -6.46 11.57
CA LYS A 63 5.75 -6.75 11.62
C LYS A 63 6.12 -8.00 10.83
N GLU A 64 5.24 -9.00 10.83
CA GLU A 64 5.44 -10.27 10.12
C GLU A 64 4.95 -10.22 8.67
N ASN A 65 4.49 -9.05 8.17
CA ASN A 65 3.85 -8.90 6.86
C ASN A 65 2.68 -9.87 6.60
N ARG A 66 2.01 -10.31 7.67
CA ARG A 66 0.87 -11.25 7.62
C ARG A 66 -0.49 -10.57 7.71
N PHE A 67 -0.54 -9.27 7.98
CA PHE A 67 -1.80 -8.54 8.12
C PHE A 67 -2.61 -8.55 6.82
N LYS A 68 -3.80 -9.16 6.87
CA LYS A 68 -4.74 -9.20 5.75
C LYS A 68 -5.93 -8.31 6.04
N LEU A 69 -6.11 -7.28 5.21
CA LEU A 69 -7.30 -6.43 5.25
C LEU A 69 -8.54 -7.28 4.95
N LYS A 70 -9.44 -7.43 5.94
CA LYS A 70 -10.77 -8.01 5.72
C LYS A 70 -11.58 -7.07 4.83
N GLY A 71 -11.86 -7.52 3.61
CA GLY A 71 -12.51 -6.77 2.54
C GLY A 71 -11.49 -6.15 1.59
N LYS A 72 -11.51 -6.62 0.32
CA LYS A 72 -10.63 -6.13 -0.74
C LYS A 72 -10.83 -4.61 -0.88
N PRO A 73 -9.77 -3.78 -0.80
CA PRO A 73 -9.88 -2.36 -1.10
C PRO A 73 -10.62 -2.17 -2.43
N TYR A 74 -11.51 -1.19 -2.53
CA TYR A 74 -12.29 -0.94 -3.75
C TYR A 74 -11.37 -0.81 -4.98
N VAL A 75 -10.23 -0.12 -4.79
CA VAL A 75 -9.14 0.01 -5.77
C VAL A 75 -8.60 -1.35 -6.23
N MET A 76 -8.49 -2.33 -5.32
CA MET A 76 -7.98 -3.67 -5.62
C MET A 76 -8.98 -4.49 -6.45
N ARG A 77 -10.29 -4.21 -6.35
CA ARG A 77 -11.31 -4.84 -7.20
C ARG A 77 -11.23 -4.30 -8.62
N SER A 78 -11.15 -2.98 -8.79
CA SER A 78 -10.97 -2.33 -10.11
C SER A 78 -9.64 -2.71 -10.74
N LEU A 79 -8.56 -2.79 -9.95
CA LEU A 79 -7.25 -3.24 -10.41
C LEU A 79 -7.29 -4.71 -10.85
N LYS A 80 -7.95 -5.60 -10.09
CA LYS A 80 -8.10 -7.02 -10.49
C LYS A 80 -8.86 -7.18 -11.80
N VAL A 81 -9.92 -6.39 -12.02
CA VAL A 81 -10.68 -6.38 -13.29
C VAL A 81 -9.79 -5.85 -14.42
N SER A 82 -9.10 -4.74 -14.21
CA SER A 82 -8.21 -4.13 -15.21
C SER A 82 -7.06 -5.08 -15.59
N ILE A 83 -6.47 -5.77 -14.61
CA ILE A 83 -5.46 -6.83 -14.85
C ILE A 83 -6.05 -8.00 -15.63
N GLY A 84 -7.28 -8.42 -15.34
CA GLY A 84 -7.98 -9.46 -16.09
C GLY A 84 -8.19 -9.08 -17.56
N ASN A 85 -8.65 -7.85 -17.79
CA ASN A 85 -8.83 -7.29 -19.13
C ASN A 85 -7.49 -7.18 -19.87
N LEU A 86 -6.46 -6.63 -19.23
CA LEU A 86 -5.10 -6.58 -19.78
C LEU A 86 -4.57 -7.97 -20.10
N LYS A 87 -4.78 -8.96 -19.22
CA LYS A 87 -4.35 -10.34 -19.47
C LYS A 87 -5.08 -10.98 -20.66
N SER A 88 -6.35 -10.62 -20.89
CA SER A 88 -7.13 -11.07 -22.04
C SER A 88 -6.71 -10.39 -23.35
N ILE A 89 -6.31 -9.12 -23.29
CA ILE A 89 -5.78 -8.35 -24.44
C ILE A 89 -4.38 -8.86 -24.78
N LEU A 90 -3.52 -9.05 -23.78
CA LEU A 90 -2.17 -9.61 -23.92
C LEU A 90 -2.17 -11.12 -24.20
N LYS A 91 -3.32 -11.74 -24.51
CA LYS A 91 -3.41 -13.19 -24.76
C LYS A 91 -2.79 -13.60 -26.09
N ASN A 92 -2.41 -12.66 -26.96
CA ASN A 92 -1.57 -12.96 -28.12
C ASN A 92 -0.10 -13.08 -27.70
N GLU A 93 0.42 -14.30 -27.59
CA GLU A 93 1.81 -14.57 -27.18
C GLU A 93 2.84 -13.89 -28.09
N LYS A 94 2.51 -13.67 -29.37
CA LYS A 94 3.37 -12.94 -30.31
C LYS A 94 3.55 -11.47 -29.90
N GLU A 95 2.50 -10.84 -29.39
CA GLU A 95 2.52 -9.43 -29.02
C GLU A 95 3.22 -9.21 -27.68
N LYS A 96 3.10 -10.17 -26.75
CA LYS A 96 3.94 -10.23 -25.54
C LYS A 96 5.43 -10.36 -25.89
N ALA A 97 5.77 -11.27 -26.79
CA ALA A 97 7.15 -11.47 -27.22
C ALA A 97 7.69 -10.20 -27.92
N LEU A 98 6.86 -9.54 -28.73
CA LEU A 98 7.20 -8.29 -29.40
C LEU A 98 7.40 -7.14 -28.40
N ASN A 99 6.48 -6.95 -27.45
CA ASN A 99 6.59 -5.91 -26.43
C ASN A 99 7.80 -6.14 -25.50
N MET A 100 8.11 -7.40 -25.17
CA MET A 100 9.32 -7.77 -24.43
C MET A 100 10.61 -7.57 -25.24
N LYS A 101 10.53 -7.62 -26.57
CA LYS A 101 11.66 -7.31 -27.46
C LYS A 101 11.89 -5.79 -27.50
N ILE A 102 10.82 -5.03 -27.73
CA ILE A 102 10.85 -3.56 -27.75
C ILE A 102 11.36 -3.00 -26.42
N TYR A 103 10.91 -3.54 -25.28
CA TYR A 103 11.35 -3.10 -23.96
C TYR A 103 12.87 -3.31 -23.75
N ARG A 104 13.40 -4.48 -24.14
CA ARG A 104 14.85 -4.77 -24.06
C ARG A 104 15.69 -3.91 -24.99
N GLU A 105 15.17 -3.62 -26.18
CA GLU A 105 15.83 -2.78 -27.18
C GLU A 105 15.89 -1.31 -26.72
N ASN A 106 14.83 -0.84 -26.06
CA ASN A 106 14.81 0.48 -25.42
C ASN A 106 15.77 0.60 -24.23
N GLU A 107 15.85 -0.42 -23.36
CA GLU A 107 16.82 -0.44 -22.26
C GLU A 107 18.26 -0.42 -22.77
N TRP A 108 18.59 -1.27 -23.76
CA TRP A 108 19.93 -1.29 -24.37
C TRP A 108 20.30 0.05 -25.01
N ASN A 109 19.36 0.67 -25.75
CA ASN A 109 19.59 2.00 -26.34
C ASN A 109 19.80 3.09 -25.28
N ALA A 110 19.07 3.04 -24.17
CA ALA A 110 19.22 3.97 -23.06
C ALA A 110 20.58 3.80 -22.35
N GLU A 111 21.02 2.56 -22.13
CA GLU A 111 22.33 2.26 -21.56
C GLU A 111 23.48 2.72 -22.46
N MET A 112 23.38 2.46 -23.76
CA MET A 112 24.39 2.90 -24.74
C MET A 112 24.47 4.43 -24.82
N LYS A 113 23.34 5.11 -24.77
CA LYS A 113 23.29 6.58 -24.72
C LYS A 113 23.94 7.12 -23.44
N ALA A 114 23.58 6.57 -22.28
CA ALA A 114 24.15 6.97 -20.99
C ALA A 114 25.66 6.67 -20.88
N LYS A 115 26.14 5.62 -21.56
CA LYS A 115 27.57 5.30 -21.64
C LYS A 115 28.32 6.32 -22.50
N LYS A 116 27.75 6.69 -23.65
CA LYS A 116 28.32 7.69 -24.57
C LYS A 116 28.37 9.08 -23.93
N GLU A 117 27.35 9.44 -23.14
CA GLU A 117 27.31 10.69 -22.36
C GLU A 117 28.39 10.69 -21.26
N ARG A 118 28.54 9.60 -20.50
CA ARG A 118 29.62 9.47 -19.50
C ARG A 118 31.01 9.53 -20.11
N GLU A 119 31.22 8.91 -21.27
CA GLU A 119 32.51 8.97 -21.99
C GLU A 119 32.82 10.38 -22.51
N SER A 120 31.79 11.17 -22.85
CA SER A 120 31.96 12.58 -23.25
C SER A 120 32.19 13.55 -22.09
N GLU A 121 31.84 13.18 -20.86
CA GLU A 121 32.07 14.00 -19.65
C GLU A 121 33.46 13.77 -19.03
N VAL A 122 34.16 12.71 -19.44
CA VAL A 122 35.50 12.33 -18.93
C VAL A 122 36.63 12.80 -19.87
N LEU A 123 36.30 13.35 -21.04
CA LEU A 123 37.22 14.00 -22.01
C LEU A 123 37.21 15.51 -21.85
#